data_AF-A0A2N0NT81-F1
#
_entry.id   AF-A0A2N0NT81-F1
#
_cell.length_a   1.000
_cell.length_b   1.000
_cell.length_c   1.000
_cell.angle_alpha   90.00
_cell.angle_beta   90.00
_cell.angle_gamma   90.00
#
_symmetry.space_group_name_H-M   'P 1'
#
loop_
_entity.id
_entity.type
_entity.pdbx_description
1 polymer ?
#
loop_
_entity_poly.entity_id
_entity_poly.type
_entity_poly.pdbx_seq_one_letter_code
_entity_poly.pdbx_strand_id
1 'polypeptide(L)'
;MQNLKMIQETLEDPQLAILNIVNTRWLSMSNSVKNLHQILDSVIDALRYDAEFDKKNHLASNLLDELNCDFIISTKYLADLMFILTKLINVFQREYVSFADIKIHLDMVYDAITAQFIGFDGSTPSYGTHLRKYMQDFNISPEKLPPFIKSFSEAIVDSIKSRFPQSNLYYSFRIFDPKLLPIKESELGNYGDEDIKKLSDYYGIDKVDEEGNVMEKIVDSDDVKQEWEVAKYYIKQIRSQNAAGGWEYIFNTFDWNKAYDYWAMKTRRSN
;
A
#
# COMPACT_ATOMS: atom_id res chain seq x y z
N MET A 1 31.81 -0.73 18.93
CA MET A 1 32.16 -1.27 17.60
C MET A 1 33.09 -0.30 16.87
N GLN A 2 34.35 -0.18 17.30
CA GLN A 2 35.35 0.57 16.51
C GLN A 2 35.70 -0.18 15.21
N ASN A 3 35.70 -1.52 15.28
CA ASN A 3 36.04 -2.39 14.15
C ASN A 3 35.00 -2.34 13.02
N LEU A 4 33.70 -2.23 13.32
CA LEU A 4 32.66 -2.14 12.28
C LEU A 4 32.84 -0.94 11.35
N LYS A 5 33.17 0.24 11.90
CA LYS A 5 33.38 1.45 11.07
C LYS A 5 34.57 1.29 10.14
N MET A 6 35.67 0.74 10.65
CA MET A 6 36.87 0.47 9.87
C MET A 6 36.62 -0.56 8.76
N ILE A 7 35.81 -1.59 9.05
CA ILE A 7 35.45 -2.62 8.07
C ILE A 7 34.48 -2.07 7.02
N GLN A 8 33.50 -1.25 7.41
CA GLN A 8 32.61 -0.56 6.47
C GLN A 8 33.40 0.30 5.48
N GLU A 9 34.40 1.04 5.96
CA GLU A 9 35.31 1.81 5.08
C GLU A 9 36.11 0.91 4.14
N THR A 10 36.54 -0.27 4.60
CA THR A 10 37.32 -1.22 3.81
C THR A 10 36.48 -1.91 2.73
N LEU A 11 35.23 -2.22 3.03
CA LEU A 11 34.28 -2.87 2.10
C LEU A 11 33.53 -1.87 1.21
N GLU A 12 33.81 -0.57 1.33
CA GLU A 12 33.06 0.52 0.67
C GLU A 12 31.55 0.51 0.99
N ASP A 13 31.19 -0.06 2.15
CA ASP A 13 29.83 -0.08 2.66
C ASP A 13 29.43 1.29 3.24
N PRO A 14 28.12 1.63 3.24
CA PRO A 14 27.66 2.87 3.86
C PRO A 14 27.90 2.86 5.37
N GLN A 15 28.36 3.98 5.94
CA GLN A 15 28.58 4.14 7.38
C GLN A 15 27.25 4.23 8.14
N LEU A 16 26.64 3.07 8.40
CA LEU A 16 25.35 2.95 9.07
C LEU A 16 25.50 2.25 10.42
N ALA A 17 24.62 2.63 11.34
CA ALA A 17 24.45 1.95 12.62
C ALA A 17 23.34 0.90 12.52
N ILE A 18 23.49 -0.18 13.29
CA ILE A 18 22.40 -1.10 13.60
C ILE A 18 21.40 -0.34 14.47
N LEU A 19 20.14 -0.30 14.03
CA LEU A 19 19.09 0.45 14.70
C LEU A 19 18.27 -0.47 15.62
N ASN A 20 17.75 0.11 16.70
CA ASN A 20 16.78 -0.57 17.54
C ASN A 20 15.41 -0.60 16.86
N ILE A 21 14.75 -1.75 16.94
CA ILE A 21 13.38 -1.92 16.48
C ILE A 21 12.42 -1.39 17.54
N VAL A 22 11.54 -0.48 17.15
CA VAL A 22 10.44 -0.01 18.00
C VAL A 22 9.14 -0.67 17.52
N ASN A 23 8.58 -1.56 18.35
CA ASN A 23 7.42 -2.40 18.02
C ASN A 23 6.19 -1.64 17.49
N THR A 24 5.99 -0.39 17.93
CA THR A 24 4.83 0.42 17.55
C THR A 24 5.02 1.21 16.25
N ARG A 25 6.20 1.17 15.62
CA ARG A 25 6.52 1.99 14.44
C ARG A 25 7.01 1.10 13.30
N TRP A 26 6.12 0.76 12.37
CA TRP A 26 6.47 -0.08 11.21
C TRP A 26 7.63 0.47 10.37
N LEU A 27 7.76 1.81 10.27
CA LEU A 27 8.92 2.43 9.61
C LEU A 27 10.24 2.24 10.38
N SER A 28 10.21 2.07 11.71
CA SER A 28 11.40 1.71 12.49
C SER A 28 11.90 0.32 12.14
N MET A 29 11.00 -0.65 11.96
CA MET A 29 11.36 -1.99 11.48
C MET A 29 11.95 -1.93 10.07
N SER A 30 11.28 -1.23 9.14
CA SER A 30 11.76 -1.03 7.77
C SER A 30 13.18 -0.44 7.75
N ASN A 31 13.43 0.62 8.52
CA ASN A 31 14.76 1.24 8.62
C ASN A 31 15.81 0.32 9.25
N SER A 32 15.43 -0.45 10.28
CA SER A 32 16.36 -1.37 10.95
C SER A 32 16.79 -2.50 10.02
N VAL A 33 15.83 -3.12 9.32
CA VAL A 33 16.10 -4.16 8.31
C VAL A 33 16.92 -3.61 7.15
N LYS A 34 16.56 -2.41 6.65
CA LYS A 34 17.31 -1.75 5.57
C LYS A 34 18.77 -1.52 5.95
N ASN A 35 19.01 -0.92 7.12
CA ASN A 35 20.37 -0.67 7.59
C ASN A 35 21.15 -1.97 7.74
N LEU A 36 20.58 -2.96 8.43
CA LEU A 36 21.23 -4.25 8.65
C LEU A 36 21.58 -4.95 7.34
N HIS A 37 20.64 -5.00 6.39
CA HIS A 37 20.87 -5.60 5.07
C HIS A 37 22.05 -4.96 4.32
N GLN A 38 22.18 -3.63 4.39
CA GLN A 38 23.21 -2.86 3.70
C GLN A 38 24.61 -3.07 4.27
N ILE A 39 24.74 -3.40 5.55
CA ILE A 39 26.03 -3.56 6.24
C ILE A 39 26.26 -4.99 6.71
N LEU A 40 25.46 -5.95 6.23
CA LEU A 40 25.44 -7.31 6.76
C LEU A 40 26.80 -7.99 6.63
N ASP A 41 27.47 -7.80 5.49
CA ASP A 41 28.79 -8.36 5.24
C ASP A 41 29.85 -7.73 6.17
N SER A 42 29.82 -6.40 6.31
CA SER A 42 30.63 -5.67 7.31
C SER A 42 30.40 -6.16 8.75
N VAL A 43 29.17 -6.49 9.12
CA VAL A 43 28.84 -7.02 10.45
C VAL A 43 29.40 -8.42 10.64
N ILE A 44 29.24 -9.30 9.65
CA ILE A 44 29.79 -10.66 9.69
C ILE A 44 31.31 -10.62 9.81
N ASP A 45 32.00 -9.80 9.02
CA ASP A 45 33.45 -9.71 9.04
C ASP A 45 33.98 -9.08 10.34
N ALA A 46 33.26 -8.09 10.89
CA ALA A 46 33.58 -7.53 12.20
C ALA A 46 33.46 -8.57 13.32
N LEU A 47 32.40 -9.37 13.30
CA LEU A 47 32.21 -10.44 14.28
C LEU A 47 33.25 -11.55 14.12
N ARG A 48 33.62 -11.91 12.88
CA ARG A 48 34.71 -12.88 12.62
C ARG A 48 36.04 -12.39 13.18
N TYR A 49 36.37 -11.13 12.89
CA TYR A 49 37.58 -10.51 13.44
C TYR A 49 37.58 -10.54 14.98
N ASP A 50 36.47 -10.13 15.60
CA ASP A 50 36.35 -10.10 17.06
C ASP A 50 36.41 -11.53 17.65
N ALA A 51 35.83 -12.54 17.00
CA ALA A 51 35.85 -13.93 17.45
C ALA A 51 37.24 -14.59 17.31
N GLU A 52 37.98 -14.29 16.24
CA GLU A 52 39.31 -14.85 15.98
C GLU A 52 40.39 -14.23 16.86
N PHE A 53 40.33 -12.91 17.07
CA PHE A 53 41.40 -12.14 17.72
C PHE A 53 41.14 -11.81 19.19
N ASP A 54 39.88 -11.81 19.66
CA ASP A 54 39.54 -11.67 21.08
C ASP A 54 38.97 -12.99 21.63
N LYS A 55 39.87 -13.90 22.04
CA LYS A 55 39.55 -15.26 22.55
C LYS A 55 38.62 -15.29 23.78
N LYS A 56 38.25 -14.15 24.36
CA LYS A 56 37.28 -14.05 25.47
C LYS A 56 35.89 -13.63 25.00
N ASN A 57 35.72 -13.28 23.73
CA ASN A 57 34.46 -12.78 23.20
C ASN A 57 33.58 -13.93 22.69
N HIS A 58 33.17 -14.82 23.61
CA HIS A 58 32.21 -15.90 23.33
C HIS A 58 30.90 -15.37 22.72
N LEU A 59 30.54 -14.12 23.00
CA LEU A 59 29.38 -13.46 22.43
C LEU A 59 29.52 -13.27 20.91
N ALA A 60 30.69 -12.85 20.41
CA ALA A 60 30.92 -12.70 18.97
C ALA A 60 30.79 -14.03 18.22
N SER A 61 31.37 -15.10 18.76
CA SER A 61 31.24 -16.46 18.19
C SER A 61 29.78 -16.92 18.18
N ASN A 62 29.06 -16.77 19.30
CA ASN A 62 27.66 -17.16 19.37
C ASN A 62 26.79 -16.37 18.37
N LEU A 63 27.05 -15.06 18.22
CA LEU A 63 26.32 -14.24 17.24
C LEU A 63 26.62 -14.66 15.79
N LEU A 64 27.85 -15.08 15.47
CA LEU A 64 28.17 -15.62 14.15
C LEU A 64 27.38 -16.90 13.85
N ASP A 65 27.23 -17.78 14.83
CA ASP A 65 26.47 -19.02 14.67
C ASP A 65 24.98 -18.74 14.38
N GLU A 66 24.42 -17.66 14.96
CA GLU A 66 23.06 -17.20 14.69
C GLU A 66 22.91 -16.53 13.31
N LEU A 67 23.97 -15.93 12.76
CA LEU A 67 24.01 -15.31 11.41
C LEU A 67 24.16 -16.36 10.29
N ASN A 68 23.46 -17.49 10.42
CA ASN A 68 23.47 -18.57 9.44
C ASN A 68 22.79 -18.17 8.11
N CYS A 69 22.84 -19.08 7.13
CA CYS A 69 22.26 -18.85 5.80
C CYS A 69 20.77 -18.46 5.85
N ASP A 70 19.97 -19.06 6.74
CA ASP A 70 18.55 -18.76 6.86
C ASP A 70 18.34 -17.35 7.39
N PHE A 71 19.14 -16.89 8.35
CA PHE A 71 19.10 -15.52 8.84
C PHE A 71 19.43 -14.52 7.73
N ILE A 72 20.47 -14.79 6.94
CA ILE A 72 20.87 -13.92 5.82
C ILE A 72 19.75 -13.86 4.78
N ILE A 73 19.22 -15.02 4.36
CA ILE A 73 18.08 -15.12 3.44
C ILE A 73 16.88 -14.34 3.98
N SER A 74 16.55 -14.51 5.26
CA SER A 74 15.46 -13.79 5.93
C SER A 74 15.68 -12.28 5.90
N THR A 75 16.90 -11.82 6.13
CA THR A 75 17.25 -10.40 6.12
C THR A 75 17.10 -9.80 4.71
N LYS A 76 17.57 -10.49 3.67
CA LYS A 76 17.42 -10.05 2.27
C LYS A 76 15.93 -10.03 1.87
N TYR A 77 15.19 -11.08 2.22
CA TYR A 77 13.75 -11.18 2.02
C TYR A 77 12.99 -10.02 2.69
N LEU A 78 13.25 -9.77 3.97
CA LEU A 78 12.58 -8.71 4.72
C LEU A 78 12.92 -7.33 4.15
N ALA A 79 14.14 -7.10 3.66
CA ALA A 79 14.52 -5.84 3.03
C ALA A 79 13.67 -5.57 1.78
N ASP A 80 13.51 -6.59 0.92
CA ASP A 80 12.67 -6.49 -0.28
C ASP A 80 11.18 -6.32 0.07
N LEU A 81 10.65 -7.09 1.03
CA LEU A 81 9.25 -6.99 1.47
C LEU A 81 8.95 -5.62 2.10
N MET A 82 9.81 -5.15 3.00
CA MET A 82 9.63 -3.86 3.68
C MET A 82 9.69 -2.70 2.68
N PHE A 83 10.46 -2.82 1.60
CA PHE A 83 10.46 -1.83 0.53
C PHE A 83 9.07 -1.73 -0.13
N ILE A 84 8.41 -2.86 -0.42
CA ILE A 84 7.04 -2.87 -0.96
C ILE A 84 6.08 -2.23 0.03
N LEU A 85 6.10 -2.66 1.29
CA LEU A 85 5.19 -2.16 2.34
C LEU A 85 5.39 -0.67 2.63
N THR A 86 6.63 -0.19 2.59
CA THR A 86 6.95 1.23 2.80
C THR A 86 6.29 2.12 1.74
N LYS A 87 6.16 1.65 0.49
CA LYS A 87 5.42 2.40 -0.54
C LYS A 87 3.96 2.60 -0.16
N LEU A 88 3.32 1.55 0.36
CA LEU A 88 1.92 1.63 0.82
C LEU A 88 1.78 2.56 2.03
N ILE A 89 2.68 2.44 3.01
CA ILE A 89 2.68 3.30 4.20
C ILE A 89 2.82 4.77 3.79
N ASN A 90 3.73 5.07 2.88
CA ASN A 90 3.95 6.45 2.41
C ASN A 90 2.73 7.01 1.67
N VAL A 91 1.90 6.19 1.01
CA VAL A 91 0.64 6.63 0.42
C VAL A 91 -0.33 7.08 1.51
N PHE A 92 -0.51 6.28 2.56
CA PHE A 92 -1.40 6.62 3.67
C PHE A 92 -0.91 7.75 4.58
N GLN A 93 0.36 8.13 4.47
CA GLN A 93 0.95 9.26 5.18
C GLN A 93 0.93 10.58 4.38
N ARG A 94 0.38 10.58 3.16
CA ARG A 94 0.21 11.81 2.39
C ARG A 94 -0.81 12.73 3.06
N GLU A 95 -0.62 14.03 2.90
CA GLU A 95 -1.58 15.05 3.35
C GLU A 95 -2.97 14.83 2.74
N TYR A 96 -3.01 14.38 1.48
CA TYR A 96 -4.23 14.03 0.77
C TYR A 96 -4.14 12.60 0.24
N VAL A 97 -5.10 11.77 0.65
CA VAL A 97 -5.28 10.40 0.14
C VAL A 97 -6.59 10.37 -0.63
N SER A 98 -6.51 10.12 -1.94
CA SER A 98 -7.69 9.89 -2.76
C SER A 98 -8.26 8.50 -2.45
N PHE A 99 -9.55 8.41 -2.11
CA PHE A 99 -10.24 7.13 -1.89
C PHE A 99 -10.14 6.20 -3.11
N ALA A 100 -10.14 6.77 -4.31
CA ALA A 100 -9.96 6.03 -5.56
C ALA A 100 -8.58 5.38 -5.68
N ASP A 101 -7.53 6.05 -5.18
CA ASP A 101 -6.15 5.57 -5.30
C ASP A 101 -5.84 4.46 -4.29
N ILE A 102 -6.60 4.35 -3.20
CA ILE A 102 -6.39 3.34 -2.16
C ILE A 102 -6.41 1.94 -2.78
N LYS A 103 -7.45 1.60 -3.55
CA LYS A 103 -7.54 0.28 -4.17
C LYS A 103 -6.38 0.01 -5.13
N ILE A 104 -6.02 1.00 -5.95
CA ILE A 104 -4.92 0.88 -6.91
C ILE A 104 -3.62 0.54 -6.16
N HIS A 105 -3.32 1.27 -5.08
CA HIS A 105 -2.13 1.01 -4.28
C HIS A 105 -2.16 -0.32 -3.55
N LEU A 106 -3.33 -0.77 -3.09
CA LEU A 106 -3.50 -2.10 -2.49
C LEU A 106 -3.24 -3.20 -3.53
N ASP A 107 -3.84 -3.11 -4.71
CA ASP A 107 -3.66 -4.07 -5.80
C ASP A 107 -2.18 -4.16 -6.21
N MET A 108 -1.52 -3.01 -6.38
CA MET A 108 -0.08 -2.96 -6.70
C MET A 108 0.79 -3.69 -5.66
N VAL A 109 0.42 -3.59 -4.37
CA VAL A 109 1.14 -4.27 -3.28
C VAL A 109 0.87 -5.77 -3.31
N TYR A 110 -0.39 -6.18 -3.51
CA TYR A 110 -0.74 -7.59 -3.65
C TYR A 110 0.00 -8.24 -4.82
N ASP A 111 -0.01 -7.59 -5.98
CA ASP A 111 0.66 -8.07 -7.17
C ASP A 111 2.17 -8.13 -6.98
N ALA A 112 2.77 -7.12 -6.35
CA ALA A 112 4.21 -7.09 -6.08
C ALA A 112 4.63 -8.20 -5.10
N ILE A 113 3.91 -8.41 -4.00
CA ILE A 113 4.20 -9.47 -3.03
C ILE A 113 3.99 -10.84 -3.69
N THR A 114 2.90 -11.00 -4.43
CA THR A 114 2.59 -12.26 -5.12
C THR A 114 3.67 -12.59 -6.14
N ALA A 115 4.01 -11.66 -7.02
CA ALA A 115 5.03 -11.84 -8.05
C ALA A 115 6.42 -12.13 -7.46
N GLN A 116 6.77 -11.55 -6.32
CA GLN A 116 8.11 -11.68 -5.75
C GLN A 116 8.24 -12.88 -4.81
N PHE A 117 7.20 -13.28 -4.07
CA PHE A 117 7.37 -14.25 -2.97
C PHE A 117 6.37 -15.40 -2.94
N ILE A 118 5.29 -15.35 -3.72
CA ILE A 118 4.23 -16.38 -3.70
C ILE A 118 4.18 -17.16 -5.01
N GLY A 119 4.25 -16.45 -6.14
CA GLY A 119 4.02 -16.98 -7.49
C GLY A 119 2.55 -16.90 -7.91
N PHE A 120 2.30 -16.75 -9.21
CA PHE A 120 0.96 -16.83 -9.81
C PHE A 120 0.70 -18.25 -10.31
N ASP A 121 -0.42 -18.86 -9.95
CA ASP A 121 -0.86 -20.17 -10.48
C ASP A 121 0.22 -21.26 -10.42
N GLY A 122 1.00 -21.30 -9.33
CA GLY A 122 2.07 -22.28 -9.12
C GLY A 122 3.39 -21.97 -9.85
N SER A 123 3.50 -20.83 -10.52
CA SER A 123 4.77 -20.34 -11.06
C SER A 123 5.78 -20.03 -9.96
N THR A 124 7.07 -20.20 -10.26
CA THR A 124 8.14 -19.82 -9.35
C THR A 124 8.13 -18.30 -9.16
N PRO A 125 8.18 -17.80 -7.92
CA PRO A 125 8.29 -16.38 -7.66
C PRO A 125 9.53 -15.78 -8.32
N SER A 126 9.45 -14.50 -8.69
CA SER A 126 10.60 -13.80 -9.26
C SER A 126 11.67 -13.43 -8.22
N TYR A 127 11.33 -13.42 -6.92
CA TYR A 127 12.14 -12.95 -5.80
C TYR A 127 12.53 -11.47 -5.90
N GLY A 128 12.55 -10.79 -4.75
CA GLY A 128 12.97 -9.39 -4.67
C GLY A 128 14.44 -9.21 -5.08
N THR A 129 14.83 -7.96 -5.38
CA THR A 129 16.16 -7.67 -5.94
C THR A 129 17.28 -8.18 -5.06
N HIS A 130 17.18 -7.99 -3.75
CA HIS A 130 18.24 -8.37 -2.82
C HIS A 130 18.31 -9.88 -2.61
N LEU A 131 17.17 -10.54 -2.39
CA LEU A 131 17.12 -11.99 -2.24
C LEU A 131 17.57 -12.69 -3.54
N ARG A 132 17.08 -12.24 -4.69
CA ARG A 132 17.44 -12.81 -6.00
C ARG A 132 18.93 -12.72 -6.27
N LYS A 133 19.54 -11.57 -5.99
CA LYS A 133 20.99 -11.39 -6.14
C LYS A 133 21.76 -12.36 -5.24
N TYR A 134 21.38 -12.47 -3.97
CA TYR A 134 22.01 -13.42 -3.04
C TYR A 134 21.87 -14.87 -3.52
N MET A 135 20.70 -15.26 -4.03
CA MET A 135 20.50 -16.59 -4.60
C MET A 135 21.42 -16.86 -5.80
N GLN A 136 21.62 -15.86 -6.66
CA GLN A 136 22.51 -15.96 -7.82
C GLN A 136 23.98 -16.06 -7.40
N ASP A 137 24.43 -15.18 -6.50
CA ASP A 137 25.82 -15.13 -6.06
C ASP A 137 26.26 -16.43 -5.37
N PHE A 138 25.32 -17.13 -4.69
CA PHE A 138 25.58 -18.36 -3.95
C PHE A 138 24.98 -19.64 -4.58
N ASN A 139 24.47 -19.57 -5.82
CA ASN A 139 23.83 -20.71 -6.52
C ASN A 139 22.75 -21.43 -5.68
N ILE A 140 21.91 -20.66 -4.99
CA ILE A 140 20.82 -21.16 -4.15
C ILE A 140 19.59 -21.39 -5.05
N SER A 141 19.13 -22.63 -5.09
CA SER A 141 17.90 -22.98 -5.81
C SER A 141 16.65 -22.64 -5.00
N PRO A 142 15.51 -22.31 -5.64
CA PRO A 142 14.25 -21.99 -4.98
C PRO A 142 13.81 -22.98 -3.89
N GLU A 143 14.09 -24.28 -4.07
CA GLU A 143 13.68 -25.35 -3.16
C GLU A 143 14.47 -25.35 -1.85
N LYS A 144 15.61 -24.65 -1.81
CA LYS A 144 16.43 -24.47 -0.60
C LYS A 144 16.02 -23.25 0.22
N LEU A 145 15.10 -22.43 -0.29
CA LEU A 145 14.63 -21.26 0.45
C LEU A 145 13.75 -21.70 1.64
N PRO A 146 13.83 -20.99 2.77
CA PRO A 146 12.97 -21.25 3.92
C PRO A 146 11.48 -21.20 3.55
N PRO A 147 10.67 -22.21 3.92
CA PRO A 147 9.24 -22.26 3.57
C PRO A 147 8.43 -21.07 4.10
N PHE A 148 8.90 -20.44 5.18
CA PHE A 148 8.19 -19.31 5.78
C PHE A 148 8.10 -18.10 4.85
N ILE A 149 9.00 -17.95 3.86
CA ILE A 149 8.96 -16.81 2.93
C ILE A 149 7.61 -16.73 2.22
N LYS A 150 7.10 -17.87 1.75
CA LYS A 150 5.80 -17.93 1.08
C LYS A 150 4.66 -17.72 2.09
N SER A 151 4.62 -18.50 3.17
CA SER A 151 3.50 -18.45 4.12
C SER A 151 3.41 -17.12 4.87
N PHE A 152 4.54 -16.47 5.18
CA PHE A 152 4.55 -15.13 5.75
C PHE A 152 4.06 -14.08 4.75
N SER A 153 4.47 -14.18 3.48
CA SER A 153 3.99 -13.28 2.42
C SER A 153 2.48 -13.40 2.20
N GLU A 154 1.95 -14.62 2.20
CA GLU A 154 0.50 -14.89 2.15
C GLU A 154 -0.21 -14.26 3.35
N ALA A 155 0.30 -14.46 4.57
CA ALA A 155 -0.28 -13.88 5.79
C ALA A 155 -0.27 -12.33 5.76
N ILE A 156 0.76 -11.70 5.17
CA ILE A 156 0.80 -10.25 5.00
C ILE A 156 -0.27 -9.78 4.01
N VAL A 157 -0.43 -10.45 2.86
CA VAL A 157 -1.49 -10.14 1.88
C VAL A 157 -2.87 -10.25 2.54
N ASP A 158 -3.13 -11.32 3.28
CA ASP A 158 -4.40 -11.53 3.98
C ASP A 158 -4.63 -10.50 5.09
N SER A 159 -3.58 -10.13 5.83
CA SER A 159 -3.65 -9.06 6.84
C SER A 159 -4.01 -7.71 6.21
N ILE A 160 -3.46 -7.39 5.04
CA ILE A 160 -3.79 -6.15 4.34
C ILE A 160 -5.23 -6.21 3.80
N LYS A 161 -5.65 -7.32 3.16
CA LYS A 161 -7.02 -7.50 2.66
C LYS A 161 -8.06 -7.37 3.76
N SER A 162 -7.83 -7.99 4.92
CA SER A 162 -8.74 -7.94 6.07
C SER A 162 -8.87 -6.53 6.69
N ARG A 163 -7.84 -5.68 6.56
CA ARG A 163 -7.90 -4.27 6.98
C ARG A 163 -8.68 -3.38 6.01
N PHE A 164 -8.80 -3.79 4.74
CA PHE A 164 -9.48 -3.01 3.70
C PHE A 164 -10.56 -3.84 2.97
N PRO A 165 -11.55 -4.39 3.70
CA PRO A 165 -12.57 -5.28 3.12
C PRO A 165 -13.45 -4.56 2.08
N GLN A 166 -13.60 -3.24 2.21
CA GLN A 166 -14.43 -2.40 1.34
C GLN A 166 -13.61 -1.65 0.26
N SER A 167 -12.41 -2.13 -0.09
CA SER A 167 -11.56 -1.47 -1.09
C SER A 167 -12.25 -1.23 -2.45
N ASN A 168 -13.13 -2.14 -2.86
CA ASN A 168 -13.97 -1.96 -4.06
C ASN A 168 -14.96 -0.79 -3.94
N LEU A 169 -15.55 -0.57 -2.76
CA LEU A 169 -16.44 0.55 -2.51
C LEU A 169 -15.67 1.87 -2.57
N TYR A 170 -14.48 1.95 -1.96
CA TYR A 170 -13.64 3.14 -2.01
C TYR A 170 -13.24 3.49 -3.45
N TYR A 171 -12.98 2.48 -4.28
CA TYR A 171 -12.67 2.65 -5.69
C TYR A 171 -13.84 3.23 -6.51
N SER A 172 -15.09 3.09 -6.05
CA SER A 172 -16.24 3.70 -6.71
C SER A 172 -16.25 5.23 -6.59
N PHE A 173 -15.56 5.82 -5.61
CA PHE A 173 -15.41 7.28 -5.54
C PHE A 173 -14.56 7.88 -6.67
N ARG A 174 -13.89 7.05 -7.50
CA ARG A 174 -13.11 7.54 -8.65
C ARG A 174 -13.92 8.33 -9.66
N ILE A 175 -15.23 8.07 -9.74
CA ILE A 175 -16.13 8.78 -10.65
C ILE A 175 -16.20 10.29 -10.35
N PHE A 176 -15.86 10.67 -9.12
CA PHE A 176 -15.84 12.07 -8.69
C PHE A 176 -14.53 12.78 -9.03
N ASP A 177 -13.51 12.10 -9.57
CA ASP A 177 -12.29 12.77 -10.03
C ASP A 177 -12.51 13.41 -11.42
N PRO A 178 -12.45 14.74 -11.55
CA PRO A 178 -12.63 15.43 -12.83
C PRO A 178 -11.74 14.90 -13.96
N LYS A 179 -10.52 14.44 -13.64
CA LYS A 179 -9.56 13.96 -14.63
C LYS A 179 -9.97 12.61 -15.23
N LEU A 180 -10.69 11.80 -14.46
CA LEU A 180 -11.10 10.44 -14.85
C LEU A 180 -12.41 10.43 -15.65
N LEU A 181 -13.10 11.57 -15.78
CA LEU A 181 -14.30 11.64 -16.60
C LEU A 181 -14.00 11.43 -18.09
N PRO A 182 -14.90 10.78 -18.85
CA PRO A 182 -14.76 10.58 -20.28
C PRO A 182 -14.71 11.90 -21.04
N ILE A 183 -13.87 11.94 -22.08
CA ILE A 183 -13.75 13.11 -22.95
C ILE A 183 -14.96 13.19 -23.88
N LYS A 184 -15.35 12.05 -24.46
CA LYS A 184 -16.43 11.98 -25.43
C LYS A 184 -17.78 12.01 -24.74
N GLU A 185 -18.69 12.79 -25.29
CA GLU A 185 -20.06 12.92 -24.76
C GLU A 185 -20.83 11.59 -24.79
N SER A 186 -20.60 10.78 -25.83
CA SER A 186 -21.21 9.46 -25.98
C SER A 186 -20.84 8.49 -24.86
N GLU A 187 -19.66 8.67 -24.24
CA GLU A 187 -19.16 7.81 -23.16
C GLU A 187 -19.59 8.34 -21.78
N LEU A 188 -20.03 9.61 -21.70
CA LEU A 188 -20.46 10.25 -20.46
C LEU A 188 -21.87 9.83 -20.03
N GLY A 189 -22.72 9.45 -20.99
CA GLY A 189 -24.12 9.12 -20.75
C GLY A 189 -24.33 8.05 -19.68
N ASN A 190 -23.51 7.00 -19.64
CA ASN A 190 -23.62 5.91 -18.65
C ASN A 190 -22.40 5.84 -17.71
N TYR A 191 -21.59 6.91 -17.68
CA TYR A 191 -20.36 6.90 -16.91
C TYR A 191 -20.67 6.92 -15.41
N GLY A 192 -20.20 5.92 -14.68
CA GLY A 192 -20.29 5.86 -13.23
C GLY A 192 -21.60 5.29 -12.68
N ASP A 193 -22.53 4.84 -13.51
CA ASP A 193 -23.83 4.30 -13.07
C ASP A 193 -23.67 3.11 -12.11
N GLU A 194 -22.74 2.18 -12.42
CA GLU A 194 -22.44 1.05 -11.54
C GLU A 194 -21.80 1.48 -10.22
N ASP A 195 -20.93 2.49 -10.27
CA ASP A 195 -20.22 3.00 -9.10
C ASP A 195 -21.19 3.76 -8.19
N ILE A 196 -22.07 4.59 -8.75
CA ILE A 196 -23.17 5.23 -8.02
C ILE A 196 -24.11 4.19 -7.43
N LYS A 197 -24.47 3.15 -8.18
CA LYS A 197 -25.29 2.06 -7.63
C LYS A 197 -24.62 1.44 -6.41
N LYS A 198 -23.33 1.10 -6.48
CA LYS A 198 -22.58 0.54 -5.33
C LYS A 198 -22.56 1.50 -4.14
N LEU A 199 -22.34 2.79 -4.39
CA LEU A 199 -22.33 3.81 -3.33
C LEU A 199 -23.71 3.99 -2.71
N SER A 200 -24.76 3.99 -3.53
CA SER A 200 -26.17 4.09 -3.11
C SER A 200 -26.61 2.87 -2.31
N ASP A 201 -26.27 1.66 -2.77
CA ASP A 201 -26.58 0.40 -2.08
C ASP A 201 -25.90 0.36 -0.70
N TYR A 202 -24.76 1.04 -0.54
CA TYR A 202 -24.05 1.13 0.74
C TYR A 202 -24.52 2.30 1.61
N TYR A 203 -24.57 3.53 1.11
CA TYR A 203 -24.85 4.75 1.90
C TYR A 203 -26.33 5.15 1.93
N GLY A 204 -27.16 4.54 1.08
CA GLY A 204 -28.60 4.79 0.97
C GLY A 204 -29.47 3.85 1.81
N ILE A 205 -28.85 3.06 2.69
CA ILE A 205 -29.53 2.20 3.65
C ILE A 205 -29.10 2.54 5.08
N ASP A 206 -30.03 2.44 6.01
CA ASP A 206 -29.73 2.54 7.43
C ASP A 206 -28.85 1.35 7.84
N LYS A 207 -27.84 1.62 8.66
CA LYS A 207 -26.94 0.60 9.21
C LYS A 207 -27.09 0.51 10.70
N VAL A 208 -26.69 -0.61 11.27
CA VAL A 208 -26.64 -0.81 12.72
C VAL A 208 -25.20 -1.10 13.09
N ASP A 209 -24.66 -0.38 14.08
CA ASP A 209 -23.32 -0.63 14.61
C ASP A 209 -23.29 -1.84 15.56
N GLU A 210 -22.10 -2.17 16.09
CA GLU A 210 -21.93 -3.31 17.00
C GLU A 210 -22.67 -3.15 18.34
N GLU A 211 -23.03 -1.92 18.71
CA GLU A 211 -23.74 -1.58 19.94
C GLU A 211 -25.26 -1.52 19.74
N GLY A 212 -25.74 -1.70 18.50
CA GLY A 212 -27.16 -1.66 18.15
C GLY A 212 -27.67 -0.26 17.79
N ASN A 213 -26.80 0.75 17.67
CA ASN A 213 -27.21 2.09 17.27
C ASN A 213 -27.47 2.15 15.77
N VAL A 214 -28.58 2.80 15.39
CA VAL A 214 -28.93 3.03 13.99
C VAL A 214 -28.14 4.22 13.45
N MET A 215 -27.32 3.97 12.44
CA MET A 215 -26.73 4.98 11.57
C MET A 215 -27.66 5.18 10.37
N GLU A 216 -28.38 6.30 10.37
CA GLU A 216 -29.30 6.66 9.28
C GLU A 216 -28.58 6.75 7.93
N LYS A 217 -29.29 6.40 6.85
CA LYS A 217 -28.84 6.59 5.48
C LYS A 217 -28.43 8.05 5.26
N ILE A 218 -27.30 8.24 4.57
CA ILE A 218 -26.74 9.58 4.29
C ILE A 218 -27.33 10.16 3.00
N VAL A 219 -27.83 9.29 2.12
CA VAL A 219 -28.33 9.66 0.80
C VAL A 219 -29.64 8.95 0.49
N ASP A 220 -30.47 9.55 -0.37
CA ASP A 220 -31.62 8.86 -0.94
C ASP A 220 -31.23 8.17 -2.26
N SER A 221 -31.48 6.86 -2.34
CA SER A 221 -31.03 6.05 -3.48
C SER A 221 -31.71 6.42 -4.80
N ASP A 222 -32.95 6.91 -4.76
CA ASP A 222 -33.69 7.28 -5.96
C ASP A 222 -33.27 8.66 -6.48
N ASP A 223 -32.93 9.57 -5.55
CA ASP A 223 -32.41 10.89 -5.88
C ASP A 223 -30.97 10.80 -6.40
N VAL A 224 -30.07 10.06 -5.73
CA VAL A 224 -28.65 10.01 -6.10
C VAL A 224 -28.41 9.63 -7.57
N LYS A 225 -29.19 8.69 -8.12
CA LYS A 225 -29.05 8.30 -9.53
C LYS A 225 -29.38 9.46 -10.47
N GLN A 226 -30.48 10.15 -10.19
CA GLN A 226 -30.85 11.32 -10.96
C GLN A 226 -29.79 12.43 -10.74
N GLU A 227 -29.26 12.61 -9.51
CA GLU A 227 -28.29 13.67 -9.17
C GLU A 227 -27.02 13.49 -9.97
N TRP A 228 -26.59 12.24 -10.09
CA TRP A 228 -25.44 11.87 -10.88
C TRP A 228 -25.58 12.19 -12.37
N GLU A 229 -26.77 11.99 -12.96
CA GLU A 229 -27.04 12.34 -14.37
C GLU A 229 -26.77 13.81 -14.67
N VAL A 230 -26.87 14.67 -13.68
CA VAL A 230 -26.60 16.10 -13.80
C VAL A 230 -25.17 16.43 -13.38
N ALA A 231 -24.74 15.93 -12.21
CA ALA A 231 -23.45 16.26 -11.61
C ALA A 231 -22.26 15.94 -12.51
N LYS A 232 -22.28 14.80 -13.23
CA LYS A 232 -21.17 14.38 -14.11
C LYS A 232 -20.86 15.39 -15.22
N TYR A 233 -21.85 16.12 -15.72
CA TYR A 233 -21.64 17.17 -16.73
C TYR A 233 -20.99 18.42 -16.13
N TYR A 234 -21.27 18.75 -14.87
CA TYR A 234 -20.62 19.85 -14.18
C TYR A 234 -19.17 19.53 -13.81
N ILE A 235 -18.94 18.33 -13.28
CA ILE A 235 -17.58 17.83 -12.98
C ILE A 235 -16.72 17.83 -14.25
N LYS A 236 -17.29 17.54 -15.42
CA LYS A 236 -16.56 17.58 -16.70
C LYS A 236 -16.01 18.98 -17.04
N GLN A 237 -16.71 20.05 -16.65
CA GLN A 237 -16.29 21.43 -16.97
C GLN A 237 -14.99 21.83 -16.24
N ILE A 238 -14.67 21.17 -15.14
CA ILE A 238 -13.50 21.46 -14.30
C ILE A 238 -12.38 20.42 -14.45
N ARG A 239 -12.39 19.64 -15.53
CA ARG A 239 -11.45 18.53 -15.79
C ARG A 239 -9.97 18.92 -15.79
N SER A 240 -9.64 20.19 -16.01
CA SER A 240 -8.26 20.69 -15.92
C SER A 240 -7.75 20.79 -14.48
N GLN A 241 -8.63 20.76 -13.49
CA GLN A 241 -8.29 20.88 -12.07
C GLN A 241 -7.94 19.50 -11.47
N ASN A 242 -7.19 19.51 -10.37
CA ASN A 242 -7.07 18.30 -9.54
C ASN A 242 -8.37 18.07 -8.75
N ALA A 243 -8.59 16.86 -8.22
CA ALA A 243 -9.84 16.52 -7.55
C ALA A 243 -10.21 17.52 -6.43
N ALA A 244 -9.27 17.82 -5.52
CA ALA A 244 -9.51 18.73 -4.40
C ALA A 244 -9.89 20.15 -4.85
N GLY A 245 -9.09 20.78 -5.70
CA GLY A 245 -9.35 22.13 -6.20
C GLY A 245 -10.59 22.20 -7.08
N GLY A 246 -10.86 21.15 -7.85
CA GLY A 246 -12.06 21.02 -8.65
C GLY A 246 -13.34 21.03 -7.79
N TRP A 247 -13.37 20.23 -6.73
CA TRP A 247 -14.50 20.21 -5.81
C TRP A 247 -14.61 21.51 -5.01
N GLU A 248 -13.50 22.09 -4.57
CA GLU A 248 -13.49 23.42 -3.94
C GLU A 248 -14.10 24.48 -4.86
N TYR A 249 -13.75 24.47 -6.14
CA TYR A 249 -14.35 25.34 -7.14
C TYR A 249 -15.86 25.09 -7.26
N ILE A 250 -16.32 23.85 -7.38
CA ILE A 250 -17.75 23.54 -7.43
C ILE A 250 -18.44 24.09 -6.18
N PHE A 251 -17.95 23.78 -4.97
CA PHE A 251 -18.62 24.22 -3.74
C PHE A 251 -18.65 25.75 -3.58
N ASN A 252 -17.63 26.45 -4.06
CA ASN A 252 -17.53 27.91 -3.92
C ASN A 252 -18.24 28.69 -5.03
N THR A 253 -18.39 28.11 -6.22
CA THR A 253 -18.90 28.83 -7.41
C THR A 253 -20.31 28.41 -7.78
N PHE A 254 -20.77 27.26 -7.30
CA PHE A 254 -22.04 26.69 -7.70
C PHE A 254 -23.17 27.12 -6.76
N ASP A 255 -24.19 27.77 -7.33
CA ASP A 255 -25.42 28.10 -6.60
C ASP A 255 -26.29 26.84 -6.49
N TRP A 256 -26.06 26.09 -5.41
CA TRP A 256 -26.78 24.85 -5.12
C TRP A 256 -28.29 25.05 -5.04
N ASN A 257 -28.78 26.26 -4.72
CA ASN A 257 -30.22 26.54 -4.70
C ASN A 257 -30.81 26.53 -6.11
N LYS A 258 -30.12 27.10 -7.10
CA LYS A 258 -30.55 27.01 -8.51
C LYS A 258 -30.47 25.60 -9.07
N ALA A 259 -29.47 24.83 -8.65
CA ALA A 259 -29.34 23.44 -9.02
C ALA A 259 -30.52 22.63 -8.48
N TYR A 260 -30.87 22.85 -7.21
CA TYR A 260 -32.01 22.24 -6.51
C TYR A 260 -33.36 22.65 -7.12
N ASP A 261 -33.51 23.90 -7.56
CA ASP A 261 -34.73 24.37 -8.26
C ASP A 261 -34.88 23.71 -9.64
N TYR A 262 -33.79 23.59 -10.40
CA TYR A 262 -33.78 22.85 -11.68
C TYR A 262 -34.12 21.36 -11.46
N TRP A 263 -33.63 20.82 -10.36
CA TRP A 263 -33.90 19.48 -9.84
C TRP A 263 -35.37 19.23 -9.54
N ALA A 264 -35.95 20.05 -8.67
CA ALA A 264 -37.35 20.01 -8.27
C ALA A 264 -38.31 20.20 -9.45
N MET A 265 -37.89 20.95 -10.49
CA MET A 265 -38.66 21.11 -11.73
C MET A 265 -38.64 19.86 -12.63
N LYS A 266 -37.56 19.08 -12.66
CA LYS A 266 -37.49 17.84 -13.45
C LYS A 266 -38.22 16.68 -12.76
N THR A 267 -38.07 16.51 -11.45
CA THR A 267 -38.77 15.44 -10.70
C THR A 267 -40.28 15.65 -10.65
N ARG A 268 -40.77 16.89 -10.58
CA ARG A 268 -42.22 17.21 -10.68
C ARG A 268 -42.84 16.95 -12.05
N ARG A 269 -42.04 16.75 -13.11
CA ARG A 269 -42.54 16.39 -14.45
C ARG A 269 -42.59 14.87 -14.69
N SER A 270 -42.13 14.08 -13.72
CA SER A 270 -42.03 12.61 -13.81
C SER A 270 -43.10 11.87 -13.00
N ASN A 271 -43.98 12.59 -12.28
CA ASN A 271 -45.13 12.05 -11.54
C ASN A 271 -46.44 12.39 -12.25
#